data_AF-A0A3P7JJW3-F1
#
_entry.id   AF-A0A3P7JJW3-F1
#
_cell.length_a   1.000
_cell.length_b   1.000
_cell.length_c   1.000
_cell.angle_alpha   90.00
_cell.angle_beta   90.00
_cell.angle_gamma   90.00
#
_symmetry.space_group_name_H-M   'P 1'
#
loop_
_entity.id
_entity.type
_entity.pdbx_description
1 polymer ?
#
loop_
_entity_poly.entity_id
_entity_poly.type
_entity_poly.pdbx_seq_one_letter_code
_entity_poly.pdbx_strand_id
1 'polypeptide(L)'
;MNYVVNIICFEFQHYLYQFITTLCKSNHTRVSFIKTSISQQGITPEMFTFLVFAFIASTYADICPSGTGMTDPVRNEILNVHNKFRSAVATGHAADKIGGFAPTAARMYKLKYDCEMERIAVAHASRCQFRHSDRRTRQNAGENIFMASPPGDKVLMARRAAYAWAGELNQYGVGKENMFTMALANRPGKTIGHYTQKLCSNAVHMVYLRTMHKLPKMRNMFVFDQMLGMQCLFSLHLIA
;
A
#
# COMPACT_ATOMS: atom_id res chain seq x y z
N MET A 1 -28.18 -15.44 -9.28
CA MET A 1 -27.23 -14.68 -10.14
C MET A 1 -25.75 -14.88 -9.81
N ASN A 2 -25.35 -15.66 -8.80
CA ASN A 2 -23.91 -15.81 -8.43
C ASN A 2 -23.21 -17.08 -8.96
N TYR A 3 -23.94 -18.06 -9.48
CA TYR A 3 -23.34 -19.27 -10.06
C TYR A 3 -23.04 -19.17 -11.56
N VAL A 4 -23.84 -18.38 -12.30
CA VAL A 4 -23.69 -18.19 -13.76
C VAL A 4 -22.48 -17.33 -14.08
N VAL A 5 -22.15 -16.34 -13.23
CA VAL A 5 -21.00 -15.44 -13.42
C VAL A 5 -19.65 -16.18 -13.30
N ASN A 6 -19.55 -17.18 -12.40
CA ASN A 6 -18.31 -17.93 -12.23
C ASN A 6 -18.03 -18.91 -13.38
N ILE A 7 -19.06 -19.49 -13.99
CA ILE A 7 -18.92 -20.39 -15.15
C ILE A 7 -18.48 -19.59 -16.39
N ILE A 8 -19.05 -18.39 -16.58
CA ILE A 8 -18.67 -17.46 -17.65
C ILE A 8 -17.23 -16.95 -17.43
N CYS A 9 -16.77 -16.68 -16.21
CA CYS A 9 -15.37 -16.31 -16.01
C CYS A 9 -14.37 -17.45 -16.32
N PHE A 10 -14.74 -18.71 -16.06
CA PHE A 10 -13.82 -19.86 -16.20
C PHE A 10 -13.66 -20.32 -17.66
N GLU A 11 -14.75 -20.37 -18.44
CA GLU A 11 -14.65 -20.71 -19.87
C GLU A 11 -13.91 -19.62 -20.66
N PHE A 12 -14.10 -18.34 -20.29
CA PHE A 12 -13.51 -17.21 -21.02
C PHE A 12 -12.00 -17.01 -20.76
N GLN A 13 -11.49 -17.46 -19.61
CA GLN A 13 -10.04 -17.53 -19.38
C GLN A 13 -9.33 -18.49 -20.34
N HIS A 14 -9.99 -19.59 -20.75
CA HIS A 14 -9.38 -20.56 -21.65
C HIS A 14 -9.25 -20.01 -23.07
N TYR A 15 -10.27 -19.29 -23.57
CA TYR A 15 -10.24 -18.64 -24.89
C TYR A 15 -9.26 -17.47 -24.97
N LEU A 16 -9.18 -16.65 -23.92
CA LEU A 16 -8.22 -15.53 -23.87
C LEU A 16 -6.77 -16.05 -23.76
N TYR A 17 -6.52 -17.12 -23.02
CA TYR A 17 -5.20 -17.75 -22.94
C TYR A 17 -4.75 -18.34 -24.28
N GLN A 18 -5.65 -18.98 -25.03
CA GLN A 18 -5.34 -19.43 -26.39
C GLN A 18 -5.10 -18.27 -27.36
N PHE A 19 -5.85 -17.16 -27.23
CA PHE A 19 -5.66 -15.96 -28.04
C PHE A 19 -4.30 -15.29 -27.79
N ILE A 20 -3.92 -15.10 -26.51
CA ILE A 20 -2.64 -14.49 -26.13
C ILE A 20 -1.45 -15.39 -26.49
N THR A 21 -1.55 -16.71 -26.29
CA THR A 21 -0.47 -17.65 -26.66
C THR A 21 -0.26 -17.75 -28.17
N THR A 22 -1.30 -17.56 -28.98
CA THR A 22 -1.20 -17.49 -30.44
C THR A 22 -0.52 -16.19 -30.88
N LEU A 23 -0.81 -15.06 -30.22
CA LEU A 23 -0.15 -13.78 -30.46
C LEU A 23 1.32 -13.78 -30.03
N CYS A 24 1.69 -14.47 -28.95
CA CYS A 24 3.07 -14.54 -28.48
C CYS A 24 3.95 -15.57 -29.22
N LYS A 25 3.37 -16.57 -29.92
CA LYS A 25 4.15 -17.59 -30.66
C LYS A 25 4.55 -17.20 -32.08
N SER A 26 3.94 -16.18 -32.67
CA SER A 26 4.22 -15.83 -34.06
C SER A 26 5.01 -14.53 -34.17
N ASN A 27 6.34 -14.66 -34.24
CA ASN A 27 7.25 -13.55 -34.51
C ASN A 27 7.25 -13.11 -36.00
N HIS A 28 6.28 -13.53 -36.83
CA HIS A 28 6.26 -13.14 -38.25
C HIS A 28 4.91 -13.27 -39.02
N THR A 29 3.74 -13.14 -38.40
CA THR A 29 2.46 -13.14 -39.18
C THR A 29 1.99 -11.75 -39.59
N ARG A 30 1.78 -11.59 -40.92
CA ARG A 30 1.14 -10.44 -41.54
C ARG A 30 -0.26 -10.21 -40.96
N VAL A 31 -0.61 -8.94 -40.74
CA VAL A 31 -1.91 -8.40 -40.26
C VAL A 31 -3.14 -9.00 -40.96
N SER A 32 -2.99 -9.52 -42.18
CA SER A 32 -4.05 -10.20 -42.92
C SER A 32 -4.58 -11.48 -42.26
N PHE A 33 -3.75 -12.20 -41.49
CA PHE A 33 -4.18 -13.44 -40.81
C PHE A 33 -5.07 -13.19 -39.59
N ILE A 34 -4.87 -12.07 -38.89
CA ILE A 34 -5.68 -11.67 -37.73
C ILE A 34 -7.13 -11.36 -38.15
N LYS A 35 -7.32 -10.76 -39.32
CA LYS A 35 -8.66 -10.48 -39.87
C LYS A 35 -9.46 -11.76 -40.15
N THR A 36 -8.80 -12.83 -40.61
CA THR A 36 -9.49 -14.08 -40.96
C THR A 36 -9.92 -14.86 -39.71
N SER A 37 -9.12 -14.86 -38.63
CA SER A 37 -9.47 -15.57 -37.39
C SER A 37 -10.56 -14.89 -36.57
N ILE A 38 -10.65 -13.56 -36.57
CA ILE A 38 -11.73 -12.81 -35.88
C ILE A 38 -13.10 -13.07 -36.53
N SER A 39 -13.13 -13.27 -37.86
CA SER A 39 -14.34 -13.61 -38.63
C SER A 39 -14.91 -15.00 -38.27
N GLN A 40 -14.05 -15.93 -37.82
CA GLN A 40 -14.44 -17.32 -37.55
C GLN A 40 -15.03 -17.57 -36.15
N GLN A 41 -15.01 -16.58 -35.24
CA GLN A 41 -15.45 -16.73 -33.85
C GLN A 41 -16.84 -16.14 -33.54
N GLY A 42 -17.57 -15.64 -34.55
CA GLY A 42 -18.94 -15.13 -34.34
C GLY A 42 -19.04 -13.89 -33.43
N ILE A 43 -17.93 -13.20 -33.18
CA ILE A 43 -17.89 -11.98 -32.36
C ILE A 43 -18.48 -10.84 -33.20
N THR A 44 -19.71 -10.43 -32.89
CA THR A 44 -20.33 -9.29 -33.59
C THR A 44 -19.57 -7.98 -33.25
N PRO A 45 -19.65 -6.95 -34.10
CA PRO A 45 -19.10 -5.63 -33.78
C PRO A 45 -19.64 -5.06 -32.45
N GLU A 46 -20.86 -5.43 -32.04
CA GLU A 46 -21.42 -5.03 -30.74
C GLU A 46 -20.74 -5.77 -29.58
N MET A 47 -20.45 -7.05 -29.74
CA MET A 47 -19.69 -7.80 -28.74
C MET A 47 -18.26 -7.27 -28.60
N PHE A 48 -17.61 -6.90 -29.70
CA PHE A 48 -16.26 -6.32 -29.65
C PHE A 48 -16.25 -4.96 -28.94
N THR A 49 -17.22 -4.09 -29.23
CA THR A 49 -17.33 -2.80 -28.54
C THR A 49 -17.65 -2.99 -27.05
N PHE A 50 -18.55 -3.90 -26.69
CA PHE A 50 -18.82 -4.24 -25.29
C PHE A 50 -17.58 -4.77 -24.55
N LEU A 51 -16.79 -5.64 -25.18
CA LEU A 51 -15.55 -6.16 -24.61
C LEU A 51 -14.49 -5.06 -24.40
N VAL A 52 -14.37 -4.13 -25.35
CA VAL A 52 -13.50 -2.96 -25.21
C VAL A 52 -13.98 -2.05 -24.08
N PHE A 53 -15.27 -1.77 -23.97
CA PHE A 53 -15.83 -0.98 -22.87
C PHE A 53 -15.67 -1.66 -21.50
N ALA A 54 -15.89 -2.97 -21.42
CA ALA A 54 -15.71 -3.74 -20.19
C ALA A 54 -14.22 -3.78 -19.76
N PHE A 55 -13.31 -3.95 -20.72
CA PHE A 55 -11.87 -3.89 -20.48
C PHE A 55 -11.44 -2.50 -20.00
N ILE A 56 -11.89 -1.44 -20.70
CA ILE A 56 -11.63 -0.05 -20.30
C ILE A 56 -12.20 0.21 -18.89
N ALA A 57 -13.45 -0.15 -18.62
CA ALA A 57 -14.07 0.01 -17.29
C ALA A 57 -13.30 -0.73 -16.18
N SER A 58 -12.76 -1.92 -16.46
CA SER A 58 -11.91 -2.67 -15.52
C SER A 58 -10.57 -1.99 -15.25
N THR A 59 -10.07 -1.14 -16.16
CA THR A 59 -8.83 -0.36 -15.94
C THR A 59 -9.03 0.93 -15.14
N TYR A 60 -10.28 1.38 -14.96
CA TYR A 60 -10.64 2.61 -14.25
C TYR A 60 -11.33 2.37 -12.88
N ALA A 61 -11.25 1.17 -12.34
CA ALA A 61 -11.73 0.92 -10.98
C ALA A 61 -10.78 1.59 -9.96
N ASP A 62 -11.26 2.64 -9.30
CA ASP A 62 -10.54 3.28 -8.19
C ASP A 62 -10.19 2.23 -7.10
N ILE A 63 -8.99 2.34 -6.49
CA ILE A 63 -8.57 1.45 -5.39
C ILE A 63 -9.58 1.48 -4.24
N CYS A 64 -10.10 2.67 -3.94
CA CYS A 64 -11.15 2.89 -2.95
C CYS A 64 -12.19 3.87 -3.48
N PRO A 65 -13.45 3.78 -3.02
CA PRO A 65 -14.48 4.75 -3.38
C PRO A 65 -14.03 6.19 -3.15
N SER A 66 -14.44 7.08 -4.04
CA SER A 66 -14.23 8.51 -3.91
C SER A 66 -14.93 9.08 -2.66
N GLY A 67 -14.41 10.20 -2.12
CA GLY A 67 -15.05 10.95 -1.02
C GLY A 67 -14.18 11.20 0.22
N THR A 68 -13.05 10.50 0.34
CA THR A 68 -12.09 10.68 1.45
C THR A 68 -11.07 11.81 1.19
N GLY A 69 -11.07 12.39 -0.01
CA GLY A 69 -10.04 13.31 -0.48
C GLY A 69 -8.74 12.61 -0.87
N MET A 70 -8.79 11.29 -1.04
CA MET A 70 -7.69 10.42 -1.45
C MET A 70 -7.77 10.04 -2.92
N THR A 71 -6.60 9.97 -3.55
CA THR A 71 -6.45 9.58 -4.96
C THR A 71 -5.51 8.39 -5.06
N ASP A 72 -5.73 7.56 -6.07
CA ASP A 72 -4.93 6.36 -6.32
C ASP A 72 -3.43 6.60 -6.47
N PRO A 73 -2.94 7.69 -7.09
CA PRO A 73 -1.51 8.00 -7.07
C PRO A 73 -0.91 8.06 -5.67
N VAL A 74 -1.65 8.64 -4.72
CA VAL A 74 -1.16 8.77 -3.35
C VAL A 74 -1.24 7.44 -2.60
N ARG A 75 -2.32 6.66 -2.82
CA ARG A 75 -2.49 5.30 -2.27
C ARG A 75 -1.36 4.38 -2.74
N ASN A 76 -1.03 4.44 -4.03
CA ASN A 76 0.04 3.66 -4.64
C ASN A 76 1.41 4.09 -4.13
N GLU A 77 1.71 5.39 -4.07
CA GLU A 77 3.01 5.89 -3.62
C GLU A 77 3.37 5.37 -2.22
N ILE A 78 2.47 5.54 -1.25
CA ILE A 78 2.76 5.10 0.12
C ILE A 78 2.87 3.58 0.22
N LEU A 79 1.98 2.84 -0.43
CA LEU A 79 1.97 1.38 -0.42
C LEU A 79 3.28 0.84 -1.01
N ASN A 80 3.73 1.45 -2.11
CA ASN A 80 4.98 1.11 -2.77
C ASN A 80 6.19 1.40 -1.89
N VAL A 81 6.27 2.59 -1.27
CA VAL A 81 7.39 2.93 -0.37
C VAL A 81 7.43 1.97 0.83
N HIS A 82 6.29 1.58 1.39
CA HIS A 82 6.24 0.63 2.48
C HIS A 82 6.67 -0.78 2.08
N ASN A 83 6.13 -1.30 0.98
CA ASN A 83 6.48 -2.63 0.49
C ASN A 83 7.95 -2.70 0.03
N LYS A 84 8.48 -1.63 -0.59
CA LYS A 84 9.91 -1.53 -0.94
C LYS A 84 10.78 -1.64 0.31
N PHE A 85 10.43 -0.90 1.37
CA PHE A 85 11.19 -0.94 2.61
C PHE A 85 11.07 -2.27 3.35
N ARG A 86 9.86 -2.85 3.44
CA ARG A 86 9.65 -4.19 4.00
C ARG A 86 10.47 -5.24 3.26
N SER A 87 10.54 -5.16 1.94
CA SER A 87 11.39 -6.03 1.12
C SER A 87 12.88 -5.84 1.42
N ALA A 88 13.34 -4.59 1.53
CA ALA A 88 14.74 -4.29 1.83
C ALA A 88 15.15 -4.84 3.21
N VAL A 89 14.29 -4.69 4.22
CA VAL A 89 14.54 -5.25 5.56
C VAL A 89 14.50 -6.77 5.52
N ALA A 90 13.47 -7.36 4.89
CA ALA A 90 13.32 -8.82 4.83
C ALA A 90 14.50 -9.52 4.16
N THR A 91 15.16 -8.84 3.22
CA THR A 91 16.33 -9.35 2.49
C THR A 91 17.67 -8.91 3.08
N GLY A 92 17.68 -8.21 4.23
CA GLY A 92 18.91 -7.81 4.91
C GLY A 92 19.68 -6.66 4.26
N HIS A 93 19.00 -5.80 3.49
CA HIS A 93 19.59 -4.66 2.77
C HIS A 93 19.27 -3.29 3.41
N ALA A 94 18.61 -3.26 4.57
CA ALA A 94 18.28 -2.03 5.28
C ALA A 94 19.33 -1.72 6.34
N ALA A 95 20.08 -0.62 6.18
CA ALA A 95 21.14 -0.22 7.11
C ALA A 95 20.57 0.10 8.51
N ASP A 96 21.20 -0.43 9.55
CA ASP A 96 20.86 -0.18 10.96
C ASP A 96 21.97 0.66 11.60
N LYS A 97 21.59 1.77 12.24
CA LYS A 97 22.53 2.67 12.89
C LYS A 97 23.40 1.99 13.95
N ILE A 98 22.86 0.99 14.65
CA ILE A 98 23.59 0.26 15.71
C ILE A 98 24.69 -0.61 15.10
N GLY A 99 24.56 -1.02 13.83
CA GLY A 99 25.65 -1.68 13.11
C GLY A 99 25.18 -2.60 11.98
N GLY A 100 25.76 -2.43 10.80
CA GLY A 100 25.49 -3.25 9.62
C GLY A 100 24.06 -3.07 9.10
N PHE A 101 23.43 -4.18 8.73
CA PHE A 101 22.05 -4.21 8.24
C PHE A 101 21.09 -4.87 9.23
N ALA A 102 19.80 -4.54 9.14
CA ALA A 102 18.73 -5.28 9.82
C ALA A 102 18.79 -6.78 9.44
N PRO A 103 18.47 -7.70 10.36
CA PRO A 103 18.44 -9.12 10.04
C PRO A 103 17.36 -9.43 9.00
N THR A 104 17.57 -10.52 8.25
CA THR A 104 16.58 -11.03 7.30
C THR A 104 15.31 -11.49 8.03
N ALA A 105 14.20 -11.51 7.30
CA ALA A 105 12.91 -11.98 7.81
C ALA A 105 12.54 -13.30 7.14
N ALA A 106 12.29 -14.38 7.90
CA ALA A 106 11.72 -15.59 7.29
C ALA A 106 10.28 -15.38 6.79
N ARG A 107 9.55 -14.41 7.37
CA ARG A 107 8.18 -14.11 6.97
C ARG A 107 7.86 -12.62 7.08
N MET A 108 7.81 -11.96 5.93
CA MET A 108 7.39 -10.55 5.81
C MET A 108 6.26 -10.44 4.78
N TYR A 109 5.03 -10.23 5.22
CA TYR A 109 3.89 -10.12 4.30
C TYR A 109 3.95 -8.81 3.49
N LYS A 110 3.58 -8.88 2.21
CA LYS A 110 3.34 -7.69 1.39
C LYS A 110 2.04 -7.03 1.83
N LEU A 111 2.10 -5.73 2.10
CA LEU A 111 0.93 -4.95 2.45
C LEU A 111 0.02 -4.76 1.24
N LYS A 112 -1.28 -4.72 1.50
CA LYS A 112 -2.35 -4.31 0.59
C LYS A 112 -3.02 -3.07 1.13
N TYR A 113 -3.60 -2.28 0.22
CA TYR A 113 -4.38 -1.10 0.61
C TYR A 113 -5.73 -1.54 1.19
N ASP A 114 -6.19 -0.87 2.25
CA ASP A 114 -7.49 -1.13 2.90
C ASP A 114 -8.29 0.16 3.02
N CYS A 115 -9.43 0.19 2.32
CA CYS A 115 -10.30 1.36 2.24
C CYS A 115 -11.08 1.64 3.53
N GLU A 116 -11.38 0.63 4.34
CA GLU A 116 -12.05 0.85 5.63
C GLU A 116 -11.07 1.49 6.60
N MET A 117 -9.83 0.99 6.61
CA MET A 117 -8.78 1.60 7.41
C MET A 117 -8.51 3.05 6.91
N GLU A 118 -8.58 3.32 5.59
CA GLU A 118 -8.53 4.69 5.02
C GLU A 118 -9.59 5.61 5.63
N ARG A 119 -10.83 5.15 5.66
CA ARG A 119 -11.94 5.91 6.21
C ARG A 119 -11.70 6.29 7.68
N ILE A 120 -11.14 5.38 8.49
CA ILE A 120 -10.87 5.62 9.91
C ILE A 120 -9.74 6.64 10.09
N ALA A 121 -8.62 6.50 9.40
CA ALA A 121 -7.51 7.45 9.53
C ALA A 121 -7.89 8.84 9.02
N VAL A 122 -8.65 8.92 7.92
CA VAL A 122 -9.18 10.19 7.41
C VAL A 122 -10.11 10.85 8.43
N ALA A 123 -10.92 10.07 9.15
CA ALA A 123 -11.78 10.59 10.23
C ALA A 123 -10.96 11.15 11.41
N HIS A 124 -9.87 10.48 11.82
CA HIS A 124 -8.99 11.00 12.87
C HIS A 124 -8.21 12.23 12.42
N ALA A 125 -7.54 12.16 11.27
CA ALA A 125 -6.76 13.27 10.73
C ALA A 125 -7.62 14.52 10.47
N SER A 126 -8.90 14.36 10.11
CA SER A 126 -9.83 15.48 9.93
C SER A 126 -10.08 16.28 11.22
N ARG A 127 -9.72 15.75 12.40
CA ARG A 127 -9.78 16.48 13.68
C ARG A 127 -8.62 17.44 13.88
N CYS A 128 -7.57 17.35 13.07
CA CYS A 128 -6.40 18.22 13.13
C CYS A 128 -5.77 18.24 14.54
N GLN A 129 -5.45 17.06 15.09
CA GLN A 129 -4.76 16.95 16.38
C GLN A 129 -3.55 16.05 16.20
N PHE A 130 -2.35 16.56 16.49
CA PHE A 130 -1.11 15.78 16.40
C PHE A 130 -0.91 14.90 17.62
N ARG A 131 -1.78 13.90 17.71
CA ARG A 131 -1.75 12.87 18.73
C ARG A 131 -2.34 11.60 18.14
N HIS A 132 -1.96 10.47 18.72
CA HIS A 132 -2.56 9.19 18.36
C HIS A 132 -4.07 9.17 18.61
N SER A 133 -4.82 8.45 17.77
CA SER A 133 -6.23 8.18 18.01
C SER A 133 -6.42 7.16 19.14
N ASP A 134 -7.62 7.13 19.72
CA ASP A 134 -7.98 6.10 20.71
C ASP A 134 -8.02 4.73 20.01
N ARG A 135 -7.37 3.73 20.61
CA ARG A 135 -7.29 2.35 20.07
C ARG A 135 -8.66 1.79 19.69
N ARG A 136 -9.70 2.09 20.48
CA ARG A 136 -11.09 1.65 20.23
C ARG A 136 -11.65 2.25 18.94
N THR A 137 -11.27 3.49 18.63
CA THR A 137 -11.73 4.17 17.41
C THR A 137 -11.03 3.68 16.14
N ARG A 138 -9.90 2.99 16.29
CA ARG A 138 -9.11 2.41 15.19
C ARG A 138 -9.07 0.88 15.18
N GLN A 139 -10.07 0.23 15.76
CA GLN A 139 -10.17 -1.24 15.77
C GLN A 139 -8.89 -1.95 16.28
N ASN A 140 -8.17 -1.32 17.21
CA ASN A 140 -6.85 -1.75 17.69
C ASN A 140 -5.72 -1.83 16.63
N ALA A 141 -5.93 -1.32 15.41
CA ALA A 141 -4.93 -1.22 14.36
C ALA A 141 -3.74 -0.35 14.80
N GLY A 142 -2.49 -0.72 14.53
CA GLY A 142 -1.33 0.14 14.80
C GLY A 142 -1.43 1.49 14.09
N GLU A 143 -0.73 2.52 14.59
CA GLU A 143 -0.88 3.90 14.08
C GLU A 143 0.46 4.63 14.01
N ASN A 144 0.76 5.24 12.85
CA ASN A 144 1.87 6.18 12.69
C ASN A 144 1.35 7.54 12.29
N ILE A 145 1.80 8.60 12.98
CA ILE A 145 1.46 9.98 12.63
C ILE A 145 2.68 10.75 12.15
N PHE A 146 2.48 11.67 11.21
CA PHE A 146 3.53 12.55 10.71
C PHE A 146 2.98 13.95 10.48
N MET A 147 3.83 14.96 10.50
CA MET A 147 3.41 16.33 10.33
C MET A 147 4.49 17.13 9.63
N ALA A 148 4.10 17.96 8.66
CA ALA A 148 5.02 18.81 7.92
C ALA A 148 4.46 20.23 7.74
N SER A 149 5.38 21.19 7.72
CA SER A 149 5.16 22.59 7.34
C SER A 149 6.33 23.04 6.45
N PRO A 150 6.09 23.76 5.34
CA PRO A 150 4.80 24.12 4.77
C PRO A 150 4.02 22.90 4.25
N PRO A 151 2.71 23.03 3.94
CA PRO A 151 1.99 21.94 3.31
C PRO A 151 2.50 21.77 1.88
N GLY A 152 2.34 20.58 1.30
CA GLY A 152 2.70 20.35 -0.09
C GLY A 152 1.85 19.27 -0.73
N ASP A 153 2.24 18.90 -1.95
CA ASP A 153 1.59 17.84 -2.72
C ASP A 153 1.43 16.55 -1.91
N LYS A 154 0.26 15.92 -2.00
CA LYS A 154 -0.09 14.74 -1.20
C LYS A 154 0.82 13.55 -1.51
N VAL A 155 1.17 13.32 -2.79
CA VAL A 155 2.07 12.22 -3.16
C VAL A 155 3.45 12.46 -2.55
N LEU A 156 3.98 13.68 -2.66
CA LEU A 156 5.26 14.04 -2.05
C LEU A 156 5.24 13.89 -0.52
N MET A 157 4.18 14.34 0.14
CA MET A 157 4.09 14.25 1.59
C MET A 157 3.90 12.81 2.06
N ALA A 158 3.21 11.97 1.29
CA ALA A 158 3.14 10.53 1.52
C ALA A 158 4.51 9.87 1.50
N ARG A 159 5.28 10.19 0.46
CA ARG A 159 6.67 9.75 0.33
C ARG A 159 7.51 10.21 1.51
N ARG A 160 7.45 11.49 1.87
CA ARG A 160 8.24 12.07 2.98
C ARG A 160 7.91 11.41 4.32
N ALA A 161 6.63 11.26 4.66
CA ALA A 161 6.21 10.57 5.89
C ALA A 161 6.74 9.13 5.93
N ALA A 162 6.51 8.37 4.84
CA ALA A 162 6.90 6.97 4.75
C ALA A 162 8.43 6.76 4.84
N TYR A 163 9.23 7.69 4.31
CA TYR A 163 10.69 7.68 4.45
C TYR A 163 11.15 8.18 5.82
N ALA A 164 10.48 9.17 6.42
CA ALA A 164 10.82 9.66 7.76
C ALA A 164 10.69 8.54 8.80
N TRP A 165 9.57 7.82 8.79
CA TRP A 165 9.36 6.67 9.68
C TRP A 165 10.33 5.51 9.40
N ALA A 166 10.62 5.23 8.13
CA ALA A 166 11.60 4.20 7.77
C ALA A 166 13.03 4.60 8.19
N GLY A 167 13.34 5.89 8.14
CA GLY A 167 14.64 6.47 8.45
C GLY A 167 15.04 6.33 9.91
N GLU A 168 14.09 6.08 10.82
CA GLU A 168 14.40 5.85 12.25
C GLU A 168 15.39 4.69 12.45
N LEU A 169 15.36 3.66 11.60
CA LEU A 169 16.34 2.57 11.64
C LEU A 169 17.76 3.07 11.36
N ASN A 170 17.93 3.88 10.31
CA ASN A 170 19.23 4.42 9.95
C ASN A 170 19.68 5.55 10.89
N GLN A 171 18.75 6.20 11.58
CA GLN A 171 19.05 7.31 12.49
C GLN A 171 19.34 6.84 13.92
N TYR A 172 18.62 5.84 14.41
CA TYR A 172 18.64 5.42 15.81
C TYR A 172 18.91 3.92 16.01
N GLY A 173 18.52 3.09 15.04
CA GLY A 173 18.79 1.66 15.03
C GLY A 173 17.96 0.84 16.02
N VAL A 174 17.88 -0.47 15.77
CA VAL A 174 17.22 -1.46 16.64
C VAL A 174 18.24 -2.47 17.17
N GLY A 175 19.19 -2.88 16.34
CA GLY A 175 20.19 -3.90 16.68
C GLY A 175 19.81 -5.29 16.17
N LYS A 176 20.77 -6.23 16.26
CA LYS A 176 20.68 -7.54 15.61
C LYS A 176 19.61 -8.47 16.19
N GLU A 177 19.30 -8.32 17.47
CA GLU A 177 18.17 -9.03 18.10
C GLU A 177 16.84 -8.63 17.49
N ASN A 178 16.78 -7.44 16.86
CA ASN A 178 15.59 -6.87 16.24
C ASN A 178 14.35 -6.88 17.13
N MET A 179 14.53 -6.80 18.45
CA MET A 179 13.44 -6.80 19.43
C MET A 179 13.03 -5.39 19.82
N PHE A 180 11.72 -5.10 19.75
CA PHE A 180 11.18 -3.86 20.28
C PHE A 180 10.97 -3.95 21.79
N THR A 181 11.92 -3.42 22.56
CA THR A 181 11.90 -3.42 24.02
C THR A 181 11.56 -2.04 24.59
N MET A 182 11.12 -1.97 25.86
CA MET A 182 10.94 -0.67 26.52
C MET A 182 12.26 0.08 26.70
N ALA A 183 13.38 -0.62 26.87
CA ALA A 183 14.70 0.02 26.87
C ALA A 183 14.98 0.74 25.55
N LEU A 184 14.64 0.10 24.42
CA LEU A 184 14.78 0.70 23.09
C LEU A 184 13.82 1.88 22.87
N ALA A 185 12.57 1.76 23.33
CA ALA A 185 11.54 2.78 23.21
C ALA A 185 11.79 4.02 24.08
N ASN A 186 12.41 3.84 25.25
CA ASN A 186 12.66 4.92 26.22
C ASN A 186 14.01 5.63 26.02
N ARG A 187 14.70 5.39 24.90
CA ARG A 187 15.98 6.07 24.61
C ARG A 187 15.77 7.58 24.45
N PRO A 188 16.47 8.43 25.22
CA PRO A 188 16.28 9.88 25.17
C PRO A 188 16.48 10.44 23.76
N GLY A 189 15.46 11.12 23.22
CA GLY A 189 15.52 11.76 21.90
C GLY A 189 15.61 10.81 20.70
N LYS A 190 15.31 9.51 20.88
CA LYS A 190 15.43 8.49 19.82
C LYS A 190 14.11 7.76 19.59
N THR A 191 13.29 8.28 18.68
CA THR A 191 12.01 7.66 18.29
C THR A 191 12.26 6.48 17.34
N ILE A 192 11.71 5.30 17.65
CA ILE A 192 11.82 4.09 16.80
C ILE A 192 10.47 3.37 16.60
N GLY A 193 9.42 3.90 17.21
CA GLY A 193 8.08 3.30 17.20
C GLY A 193 7.44 3.28 15.81
N HIS A 194 7.75 4.25 14.95
CA HIS A 194 7.15 4.31 13.62
C HIS A 194 7.77 3.28 12.67
N TYR A 195 9.09 3.11 12.72
CA TYR A 195 9.81 2.07 12.00
C TYR A 195 9.32 0.67 12.37
N THR A 196 9.25 0.38 13.68
CA THR A 196 8.87 -0.95 14.16
C THR A 196 7.42 -1.31 13.81
N GLN A 197 6.51 -0.33 13.86
CA GLN A 197 5.12 -0.52 13.43
C GLN A 197 5.02 -0.81 11.92
N LYS A 198 5.83 -0.15 11.07
CA LYS A 198 5.90 -0.37 9.61
C LYS A 198 6.36 -1.77 9.20
N LEU A 199 7.21 -2.39 10.01
CA LEU A 199 7.76 -3.73 9.76
C LEU A 199 7.03 -4.84 10.47
N CYS A 200 5.86 -4.56 11.03
CA CYS A 200 5.08 -5.60 11.67
C CYS A 200 4.82 -6.73 10.69
N SER A 201 5.41 -7.91 10.96
CA SER A 201 5.43 -9.03 10.01
C SER A 201 4.01 -9.43 9.65
N ASN A 202 3.11 -9.43 10.65
CA ASN A 202 1.70 -9.78 10.55
C ASN A 202 0.79 -8.67 10.01
N ALA A 203 1.29 -7.44 9.82
CA ALA A 203 0.47 -6.40 9.20
C ALA A 203 0.23 -6.74 7.72
N VAL A 204 -1.04 -6.69 7.31
CA VAL A 204 -1.47 -6.95 5.93
C VAL A 204 -2.10 -5.72 5.29
N HIS A 205 -2.67 -4.81 6.08
CA HIS A 205 -3.47 -3.68 5.61
C HIS A 205 -2.82 -2.34 5.92
N MET A 206 -2.92 -1.38 5.00
CA MET A 206 -2.30 -0.05 5.05
C MET A 206 -3.24 1.06 4.59
N VAL A 207 -3.03 2.26 5.14
CA VAL A 207 -3.85 3.44 4.97
C VAL A 207 -3.05 4.71 4.70
N TYR A 208 -3.70 5.70 4.07
CA TYR A 208 -3.22 7.07 3.97
C TYR A 208 -4.33 8.17 4.12
N LEU A 209 -3.86 9.43 4.17
CA LEU A 209 -4.27 10.67 4.80
C LEU A 209 -4.84 11.86 3.96
N ARG A 210 -5.60 12.76 4.62
CA ARG A 210 -5.99 14.13 4.18
C ARG A 210 -5.10 15.35 4.61
N THR A 211 -4.86 16.31 3.70
CA THR A 211 -4.37 17.70 3.98
C THR A 211 -5.43 18.61 4.59
N MET A 212 -5.11 19.45 5.58
CA MET A 212 -6.11 20.39 6.16
C MET A 212 -5.54 21.78 6.49
N HIS A 213 -6.30 22.81 6.08
CA HIS A 213 -6.00 24.24 6.26
C HIS A 213 -6.83 24.94 7.36
N LYS A 214 -7.63 24.20 8.17
CA LYS A 214 -8.77 24.80 8.90
C LYS A 214 -8.50 25.41 10.28
N LEU A 215 -7.32 25.27 10.89
CA LEU A 215 -7.04 25.90 12.19
C LEU A 215 -6.09 27.10 12.02
N PRO A 216 -6.32 28.26 12.65
CA PRO A 216 -5.44 29.43 12.52
C PRO A 216 -3.96 29.13 12.85
N LYS A 217 -3.70 28.25 13.83
CA LYS A 217 -2.35 27.79 14.20
C LYS A 217 -1.78 26.67 13.32
N MET A 218 -2.60 26.00 12.51
CA MET A 218 -2.20 24.86 11.67
C MET A 218 -2.61 25.02 10.20
N ARG A 219 -2.85 26.26 9.77
CA ARG A 219 -3.33 26.62 8.42
C ARG A 219 -2.35 26.18 7.31
N ASN A 220 -1.10 25.89 7.70
CA ASN A 220 0.00 25.51 6.85
C ASN A 220 0.59 24.13 7.22
N MET A 221 -0.20 23.24 7.82
CA MET A 221 0.31 21.96 8.29
C MET A 221 -0.36 20.79 7.56
N PHE A 222 0.49 19.91 7.06
CA PHE A 222 0.10 18.60 6.57
C PHE A 222 0.18 17.64 7.74
N VAL A 223 -0.93 17.01 8.15
CA VAL A 223 -0.95 16.00 9.21
C VAL A 223 -1.23 14.67 8.57
N PHE A 224 -0.37 13.68 8.80
CA PHE A 224 -0.37 12.29 8.38
C PHE A 224 -0.83 11.36 9.49
N ASP A 225 -1.70 10.40 9.16
CA ASP A 225 -2.08 9.28 9.98
C ASP A 225 -2.15 7.98 9.14
N GLN A 226 -1.36 6.96 9.52
CA GLN A 226 -1.31 5.63 8.89
C GLN A 226 -1.81 4.63 9.92
N MET A 227 -2.82 3.85 9.54
CA MET A 227 -3.23 2.67 10.29
C MET A 227 -2.70 1.39 9.66
N LEU A 228 -2.33 0.43 10.50
CA LEU A 228 -1.92 -0.92 10.10
C LEU A 228 -2.76 -1.94 10.85
N GLY A 229 -3.44 -2.84 10.13
CA GLY A 229 -4.50 -3.72 10.66
C GLY A 229 -4.10 -4.68 11.82
N MET A 230 -2.83 -4.70 12.24
CA MET A 230 -2.40 -5.39 13.46
C MET A 230 -1.42 -4.53 14.26
N GLN A 231 -1.59 -4.54 15.57
CA GLN A 231 -0.63 -3.96 16.51
C GLN A 231 0.55 -4.91 16.69
N CYS A 232 1.77 -4.39 16.55
CA CYS A 232 2.97 -5.17 16.83
C CYS A 232 3.18 -5.24 18.34
N LEU A 233 2.67 -6.31 18.96
CA LEU A 233 2.90 -6.60 20.37
C LEU A 233 4.31 -7.19 20.53
N PHE A 234 5.24 -6.37 21.03
CA PHE A 234 6.49 -6.74 21.73
C PHE A 234 7.44 -7.76 21.08
N SER A 235 7.22 -8.10 19.82
CA SER A 235 7.95 -9.16 19.16
C SER A 235 7.89 -8.97 17.66
N LEU A 236 8.86 -8.22 17.15
CA LEU A 236 9.41 -8.44 15.83
C LEU A 236 10.12 -9.81 15.85
N HIS A 237 9.37 -10.89 16.11
CA HIS A 237 9.87 -12.24 15.89
C HIS A 237 9.90 -12.44 14.38
N LEU A 238 10.96 -11.89 13.77
CA LEU A 238 11.52 -12.42 12.55
C LEU A 238 12.12 -13.76 12.97
N ILE A 239 11.28 -14.79 12.99
CA ILE A 239 11.76 -16.16 13.18
C ILE A 239 12.78 -16.38 12.05
N ALA A 240 14.00 -16.77 12.41
CA ALA A 240 15.03 -17.16 11.46
C ALA A 240 14.68 -18.49 10.79
#